data_AF-A0A7Z9XIK4-F1
#
_entry.id   AF-A0A7Z9XIK4-F1
#
_cell.length_a   1.000
_cell.length_b   1.000
_cell.length_c   1.000
_cell.angle_alpha   90.00
_cell.angle_beta   90.00
_cell.angle_gamma   90.00
#
_symmetry.space_group_name_H-M   'P 1'
#
loop_
_entity.id
_entity.type
_entity.pdbx_description
1 polymer ?
#
loop_
_entity_poly.entity_id
_entity_poly.type
_entity_poly.pdbx_seq_one_letter_code
_entity_poly.pdbx_strand_id
1 'polypeptide(L)'
;MSNPNSVTVRAVLLGMLLAVLVNLGPTYSGYIVGSSWSDFGHLPLVTLLLFMVLTGFCNVLAKVIRPEWALKPPELLVIFVMGWIAALMQGEWLGGYFLGVISAPNYFVSPENQWTRHILHNIPDWLILSDKGHAAQWFYEGLPPGQPIPWMVWVVPIFWWFSFFGVLIFVCFCLAVILRKQWVENEKLRFPLAEIPLMLMKRSKGSFLPDFARTRVFWIGFFLPIAIICWNISSWFNPLFPNIPLIVGYNTFPRIVIATGYPEIFAKIDAYVIPFAFLTRMDVLFSVWFFYLLAVLQVGLFSRVGYSIGTADPWSSFDAATGWQSFGGFLVLVVWGFWMARRHLKNVLRKALSGTTDIDDTEELLSYRVAVLGTVLGVFYLFWWLHRA
;
A
#
# COMPACT_ATOMS: atom_id res chain seq x y z
N MET A 1 11.67 6.01 28.06
CA MET A 1 11.67 4.82 28.95
C MET A 1 11.32 3.59 28.13
N SER A 2 12.31 2.97 27.51
CA SER A 2 12.17 1.72 26.75
C SER A 2 12.05 0.54 27.73
N ASN A 3 10.84 -0.01 27.86
CA ASN A 3 10.59 -1.16 28.70
C ASN A 3 11.21 -2.41 28.01
N PRO A 4 12.13 -3.17 28.66
CA PRO A 4 12.99 -4.16 28.00
C PRO A 4 12.28 -5.43 27.47
N ASN A 5 10.97 -5.56 27.57
CA ASN A 5 10.20 -6.73 27.11
C ASN A 5 9.06 -6.35 26.14
N SER A 6 9.35 -5.47 25.18
CA SER A 6 8.36 -5.08 24.16
C SER A 6 8.14 -6.16 23.09
N VAL A 7 9.17 -6.97 22.83
CA VAL A 7 9.16 -8.06 21.84
C VAL A 7 9.17 -9.38 22.58
N THR A 8 8.04 -10.09 22.57
CA THR A 8 7.93 -11.43 23.15
C THR A 8 7.78 -12.46 22.04
N VAL A 9 8.21 -13.70 22.30
CA VAL A 9 8.05 -14.81 21.33
C VAL A 9 6.59 -14.95 20.90
N ARG A 10 5.64 -14.83 21.84
CA ARG A 10 4.20 -14.86 21.53
C ARG A 10 3.75 -13.74 20.59
N ALA A 11 4.26 -12.52 20.77
CA ALA A 11 3.95 -11.41 19.88
C ALA A 11 4.50 -11.63 18.48
N VAL A 12 5.73 -12.15 18.38
CA VAL A 12 6.35 -12.48 17.09
C VAL A 12 5.57 -13.59 16.37
N LEU A 13 5.21 -14.68 17.07
CA LEU A 13 4.44 -15.78 16.46
C LEU A 13 3.06 -15.33 15.98
N LEU A 14 2.34 -14.55 16.79
CA LEU A 14 1.04 -13.99 16.37
C LEU A 14 1.18 -12.96 15.26
N GLY A 15 2.27 -12.18 15.25
CA GLY A 15 2.61 -11.26 14.16
C GLY A 15 2.91 -12.00 12.86
N MET A 16 3.65 -13.12 12.91
CA MET A 16 3.89 -13.99 11.76
C MET A 16 2.59 -14.60 11.24
N LEU A 17 1.73 -15.10 12.14
CA LEU A 17 0.42 -15.62 11.76
C LEU A 17 -0.41 -14.54 11.06
N LEU A 18 -0.47 -13.33 11.64
CA LEU A 18 -1.18 -12.21 11.03
C LEU A 18 -0.59 -11.87 9.65
N ALA A 19 0.74 -11.81 9.53
CA ALA A 19 1.45 -11.57 8.27
C ALA A 19 1.09 -12.61 7.19
N VAL A 20 1.01 -13.90 7.56
CA VAL A 20 0.58 -14.96 6.64
C VAL A 20 -0.89 -14.79 6.23
N LEU A 21 -1.78 -14.51 7.17
CA LEU A 21 -3.21 -14.38 6.90
C LEU A 21 -3.55 -13.16 6.02
N VAL A 22 -2.92 -12.01 6.27
CA VAL A 22 -3.12 -10.80 5.45
C VAL A 22 -2.55 -10.95 4.04
N ASN A 23 -1.67 -11.93 3.81
CA ASN A 23 -1.13 -12.25 2.49
C ASN A 23 -1.98 -13.30 1.77
N LEU A 24 -2.26 -14.43 2.41
CA LEU A 24 -2.99 -15.55 1.79
C LEU A 24 -4.47 -15.26 1.58
N GLY A 25 -5.12 -14.56 2.53
CA GLY A 25 -6.55 -14.30 2.49
C GLY A 25 -6.98 -13.51 1.25
N PRO A 26 -6.40 -12.31 1.01
CA PRO A 26 -6.70 -11.52 -0.18
C PRO A 26 -6.33 -12.23 -1.48
N THR A 27 -5.17 -12.90 -1.55
CA THR A 27 -4.76 -13.65 -2.75
C THR A 27 -5.74 -14.78 -3.08
N TYR A 28 -6.16 -15.56 -2.09
CA TYR A 28 -7.16 -16.61 -2.29
C TYR A 28 -8.52 -16.01 -2.71
N SER A 29 -8.96 -14.95 -2.02
CA SER A 29 -10.21 -14.24 -2.31
C SER A 29 -10.24 -13.70 -3.74
N GLY A 30 -9.16 -13.04 -4.19
CA GLY A 30 -9.07 -12.43 -5.51
C GLY A 30 -8.93 -13.47 -6.64
N TYR A 31 -7.94 -14.36 -6.54
CA TYR A 31 -7.59 -15.26 -7.65
C TYR A 31 -8.42 -16.55 -7.72
N ILE A 32 -8.87 -17.10 -6.59
CA ILE A 32 -9.56 -18.39 -6.56
C ILE A 32 -11.07 -18.18 -6.42
N VAL A 33 -11.50 -17.32 -5.50
CA VAL A 33 -12.93 -17.07 -5.26
C VAL A 33 -13.51 -16.06 -6.26
N GLY A 34 -12.68 -15.19 -6.86
CA GLY A 34 -13.14 -14.11 -7.73
C GLY A 34 -13.93 -13.03 -6.97
N SER A 35 -13.58 -12.81 -5.71
CA SER A 35 -14.26 -11.89 -4.79
C SER A 35 -13.44 -10.61 -4.57
N SER A 36 -13.57 -10.00 -3.38
CA SER A 36 -12.99 -8.70 -3.04
C SER A 36 -11.48 -8.74 -2.81
N TRP A 37 -10.83 -7.68 -3.27
CA TRP A 37 -9.43 -7.34 -2.99
C TRP A 37 -9.36 -6.48 -1.72
N SER A 38 -9.09 -7.11 -0.57
CA SER A 38 -9.18 -6.48 0.75
C SER A 38 -7.85 -5.91 1.28
N ASP A 39 -6.81 -6.01 0.46
CA ASP A 39 -5.45 -5.52 0.66
C ASP A 39 -5.19 -4.15 0.02
N PHE A 40 -6.14 -3.61 -0.76
CA PHE A 40 -5.96 -2.33 -1.45
C PHE A 40 -5.93 -1.13 -0.48
N GLY A 41 -4.81 -0.39 -0.45
CA GLY A 41 -4.63 0.87 0.27
C GLY A 41 -3.45 0.90 1.26
N HIS A 42 -3.05 2.11 1.68
CA HIS A 42 -1.91 2.28 2.62
C HIS A 42 -2.17 1.77 4.04
N LEU A 43 -3.44 1.62 4.43
CA LEU A 43 -3.85 0.90 5.62
C LEU A 43 -4.78 -0.23 5.18
N PRO A 44 -4.22 -1.41 4.84
CA PRO A 44 -4.98 -2.50 4.26
C PRO A 44 -6.15 -2.92 5.16
N LEU A 45 -7.35 -2.99 4.58
CA LEU A 45 -8.58 -3.27 5.32
C LEU A 45 -8.50 -4.62 6.02
N VAL A 46 -7.96 -5.64 5.35
CA VAL A 46 -7.75 -6.99 5.92
C VAL A 46 -6.91 -6.95 7.19
N THR A 47 -5.84 -6.14 7.21
CA THR A 47 -4.96 -6.01 8.38
C THR A 47 -5.71 -5.35 9.53
N LEU A 48 -6.44 -4.27 9.24
CA LEU A 48 -7.23 -3.57 10.24
C LEU A 48 -8.33 -4.47 10.84
N LEU A 49 -9.05 -5.21 10.00
CA LEU A 49 -10.12 -6.12 10.41
C LEU A 49 -9.58 -7.27 11.26
N LEU A 50 -8.54 -7.97 10.80
CA LEU A 50 -7.93 -9.06 11.57
C LEU A 50 -7.33 -8.56 12.89
N PHE A 51 -6.71 -7.37 12.89
CA PHE A 51 -6.21 -6.75 14.11
C PHE A 51 -7.35 -6.30 15.04
N MET A 52 -8.47 -5.84 14.52
CA MET A 52 -9.66 -5.52 15.29
C MET A 52 -10.28 -6.78 15.93
N VAL A 53 -10.35 -7.89 15.19
CA VAL A 53 -10.80 -9.19 15.74
C VAL A 53 -9.84 -9.67 16.83
N LEU A 54 -8.54 -9.60 16.57
CA LEU A 54 -7.52 -9.97 17.55
C LEU A 54 -7.66 -9.14 18.84
N THR A 55 -7.81 -7.82 18.73
CA THR A 55 -7.83 -6.91 19.89
C THR A 55 -9.18 -6.83 20.59
N GLY A 56 -10.27 -6.85 19.85
CA GLY A 56 -11.64 -6.66 20.34
C GLY A 56 -12.35 -7.96 20.72
N PHE A 57 -11.96 -9.09 20.13
CA PHE A 57 -12.56 -10.39 20.42
C PHE A 57 -11.55 -11.33 21.09
N CYS A 58 -10.48 -11.74 20.40
CA CYS A 58 -9.56 -12.76 20.92
C CYS A 58 -8.85 -12.32 22.21
N ASN A 59 -8.35 -11.09 22.27
CA ASN A 59 -7.66 -10.57 23.43
C ASN A 59 -8.61 -10.29 24.61
N VAL A 60 -9.85 -9.88 24.32
CA VAL A 60 -10.89 -9.71 25.33
C VAL A 60 -11.29 -11.06 25.93
N LEU A 61 -11.53 -12.06 25.08
CA LEU A 61 -11.83 -13.42 25.50
C LEU A 61 -10.69 -14.01 26.33
N ALA A 62 -9.43 -13.84 25.88
CA ALA A 62 -8.25 -14.24 26.64
C ALA A 62 -8.24 -13.58 28.03
N LYS A 63 -8.52 -12.29 28.13
CA LYS A 63 -8.57 -11.55 29.40
C LYS A 63 -9.69 -12.02 30.33
N VAL A 64 -10.84 -12.41 29.79
CA VAL A 64 -11.99 -12.96 30.55
C VAL A 64 -11.68 -14.36 31.07
N ILE A 65 -11.04 -15.22 30.26
CA ILE A 65 -10.68 -16.58 30.65
C ILE A 65 -9.53 -16.57 31.66
N ARG A 66 -8.41 -15.92 31.31
CA ARG A 66 -7.21 -15.76 32.14
C ARG A 66 -6.50 -14.45 31.83
N PRO A 67 -6.47 -13.47 32.76
CA PRO A 67 -5.84 -12.16 32.54
C PRO A 67 -4.37 -12.21 32.07
N GLU A 68 -3.63 -13.27 32.41
CA GLU A 68 -2.23 -13.48 31.99
C GLU A 68 -2.06 -13.77 30.49
N TRP A 69 -3.10 -14.32 29.85
CA TRP A 69 -3.11 -14.59 28.41
C TRP A 69 -3.35 -13.32 27.58
N ALA A 70 -3.81 -12.24 28.22
CA ALA A 70 -4.01 -10.98 27.53
C ALA A 70 -2.68 -10.42 27.02
N LEU A 71 -2.73 -9.98 25.76
CA LEU A 71 -1.65 -9.29 25.08
C LEU A 71 -1.48 -7.88 25.65
N LYS A 72 -0.24 -7.52 25.94
CA LYS A 72 0.15 -6.20 26.44
C LYS A 72 0.20 -5.21 25.27
N PRO A 73 0.07 -3.89 25.52
CA PRO A 73 0.15 -2.87 24.47
C PRO A 73 1.40 -2.96 23.57
N PRO A 74 2.63 -3.21 24.09
CA PRO A 74 3.80 -3.37 23.25
C PRO A 74 3.72 -4.59 22.31
N GLU A 75 3.11 -5.68 22.76
CA GLU A 75 2.97 -6.91 21.96
C GLU A 75 1.97 -6.72 20.83
N LEU A 76 0.86 -6.03 21.12
CA LEU A 76 -0.12 -5.65 20.11
C LEU A 76 0.48 -4.73 19.05
N LEU A 77 1.36 -3.81 19.46
CA LEU A 77 2.08 -2.94 18.53
C LEU A 77 3.00 -3.75 17.60
N VAL A 78 3.76 -4.71 18.15
CA VAL A 78 4.61 -5.62 17.35
C VAL A 78 3.77 -6.42 16.35
N ILE A 79 2.68 -7.05 16.82
CA ILE A 79 1.79 -7.85 15.97
C ILE A 79 1.23 -6.99 14.83
N PHE A 80 0.75 -5.78 15.15
CA PHE A 80 0.18 -4.88 14.16
C PHE A 80 1.23 -4.43 13.13
N VAL A 81 2.41 -4.00 13.58
CA VAL A 81 3.48 -3.54 12.67
C VAL A 81 3.94 -4.66 11.75
N MET A 82 4.08 -5.90 12.26
CA MET A 82 4.42 -7.06 11.42
C MET A 82 3.34 -7.32 10.36
N GLY A 83 2.07 -7.34 10.75
CA GLY A 83 0.96 -7.51 9.81
C GLY A 83 0.85 -6.37 8.80
N TRP A 84 1.05 -5.13 9.24
CA TRP A 84 0.95 -3.96 8.38
C TRP A 84 2.07 -3.90 7.35
N ILE A 85 3.32 -4.14 7.75
CA ILE A 85 4.44 -4.24 6.80
C ILE A 85 4.19 -5.38 5.82
N ALA A 86 3.79 -6.56 6.31
CA ALA A 86 3.52 -7.71 5.45
C ALA A 86 2.38 -7.45 4.46
N ALA A 87 1.34 -6.73 4.86
CA ALA A 87 0.22 -6.38 3.99
C ALA A 87 0.57 -5.26 3.00
N LEU A 88 1.52 -4.38 3.32
CA LEU A 88 2.05 -3.39 2.38
C LEU A 88 2.95 -4.02 1.31
N MET A 89 3.57 -5.16 1.64
CA MET A 89 4.34 -5.96 0.68
C MET A 89 3.44 -6.83 -0.20
N GLN A 90 2.20 -7.10 0.19
CA GLN A 90 1.25 -7.86 -0.62
C GLN A 90 0.27 -6.96 -1.36
N GLY A 91 -0.15 -7.41 -2.53
CA GLY A 91 -1.24 -6.84 -3.32
C GLY A 91 -1.46 -7.64 -4.61
N GLU A 92 -2.33 -7.13 -5.49
CA GLU A 92 -2.26 -7.38 -6.94
C GLU A 92 -0.83 -7.17 -7.47
N TRP A 93 -0.06 -6.26 -6.85
CA TRP A 93 1.25 -5.83 -7.33
C TRP A 93 2.31 -6.93 -7.44
N LEU A 94 2.55 -7.72 -6.39
CA LEU A 94 3.61 -8.74 -6.41
C LEU A 94 3.12 -10.09 -6.94
N GLY A 95 1.92 -10.53 -6.55
CA GLY A 95 1.37 -11.83 -6.99
C GLY A 95 0.79 -11.81 -8.41
N GLY A 96 0.19 -10.69 -8.82
CA GLY A 96 -0.48 -10.55 -10.12
C GLY A 96 0.35 -9.82 -11.15
N TYR A 97 0.57 -8.53 -10.92
CA TYR A 97 1.26 -7.64 -11.84
C TYR A 97 2.70 -8.07 -12.04
N PHE A 98 3.47 -8.24 -10.98
CA PHE A 98 4.88 -8.56 -11.11
C PHE A 98 5.10 -9.92 -11.80
N LEU A 99 4.46 -10.99 -11.30
CA LEU A 99 4.56 -12.32 -11.94
C LEU A 99 4.01 -12.30 -13.37
N GLY A 100 2.94 -11.56 -13.63
CA GLY A 100 2.40 -11.35 -14.97
C GLY A 100 3.35 -10.60 -15.89
N VAL A 101 4.00 -9.53 -15.42
CA VAL A 101 4.95 -8.72 -16.21
C VAL A 101 6.18 -9.53 -16.61
N ILE A 102 6.72 -10.35 -15.70
CA ILE A 102 7.92 -11.15 -16.01
C ILE A 102 7.61 -12.37 -16.88
N SER A 103 6.37 -12.86 -16.89
CA SER A 103 5.96 -14.03 -17.69
C SER A 103 5.33 -13.66 -19.05
N ALA A 104 4.68 -12.49 -19.14
CA ALA A 104 3.98 -12.01 -20.32
C ALA A 104 4.82 -12.01 -21.62
N PRO A 105 6.10 -11.58 -21.63
CA PRO A 105 6.85 -11.47 -22.88
C PRO A 105 7.00 -12.80 -23.63
N ASN A 106 7.21 -13.91 -22.90
CA ASN A 106 7.33 -15.23 -23.49
C ASN A 106 5.97 -15.92 -23.70
N TYR A 107 4.94 -15.57 -22.92
CA TYR A 107 3.60 -16.15 -23.08
C TYR A 107 2.82 -15.52 -24.25
N PHE A 108 2.83 -14.20 -24.39
CA PHE A 108 2.05 -13.48 -25.41
C PHE A 108 2.76 -13.32 -26.75
N VAL A 109 3.92 -13.97 -26.95
CA VAL A 109 4.65 -13.90 -28.22
C VAL A 109 3.83 -14.54 -29.34
N SER A 110 3.71 -13.87 -30.49
CA SER A 110 3.00 -14.41 -31.64
C SER A 110 3.67 -14.01 -32.96
N PRO A 111 3.44 -14.76 -34.06
CA PRO A 111 3.93 -14.37 -35.37
C PRO A 111 3.48 -12.96 -35.82
N GLU A 112 2.29 -12.53 -35.38
CA GLU A 112 1.67 -11.26 -35.74
C GLU A 112 2.33 -10.07 -35.01
N ASN A 113 2.65 -10.21 -33.72
CA ASN A 113 3.27 -9.13 -32.95
C ASN A 113 4.79 -9.05 -33.15
N GLN A 114 5.41 -10.11 -33.67
CA GLN A 114 6.84 -10.19 -33.96
C GLN A 114 7.75 -9.84 -32.76
N TRP A 115 7.29 -10.06 -31.53
CA TRP A 115 8.04 -9.70 -30.32
C TRP A 115 9.39 -10.43 -30.24
N THR A 116 9.48 -11.67 -30.71
CA THR A 116 10.76 -12.40 -30.81
C THR A 116 11.80 -11.61 -31.59
N ARG A 117 11.39 -10.98 -32.69
CA ARG A 117 12.29 -10.26 -33.59
C ARG A 117 12.64 -8.88 -33.08
N HIS A 118 11.71 -8.16 -32.46
CA HIS A 118 11.88 -6.72 -32.15
C HIS A 118 12.08 -6.42 -30.66
N ILE A 119 11.60 -7.28 -29.76
CA ILE A 119 11.54 -7.01 -28.31
C ILE A 119 12.40 -8.01 -27.52
N LEU A 120 12.13 -9.31 -27.63
CA LEU A 120 12.71 -10.33 -26.75
C LEU A 120 14.24 -10.38 -26.81
N HIS A 121 14.84 -10.11 -27.97
CA HIS A 121 16.30 -10.09 -28.11
C HIS A 121 16.99 -8.98 -27.30
N ASN A 122 16.25 -7.94 -26.91
CA ASN A 122 16.75 -6.83 -26.09
C ASN A 122 16.48 -7.04 -24.60
N ILE A 123 15.74 -8.08 -24.21
CA ILE A 123 15.41 -8.35 -22.81
C ILE A 123 16.35 -9.44 -22.31
N PRO A 124 17.16 -9.16 -21.28
CA PRO A 124 17.98 -10.19 -20.66
C PRO A 124 17.17 -11.39 -20.13
N ASP A 125 17.64 -12.61 -20.40
CA ASP A 125 16.99 -13.86 -19.98
C ASP A 125 16.77 -13.98 -18.46
N TRP A 126 17.56 -13.26 -17.66
CA TRP A 126 17.45 -13.29 -16.20
C TRP A 126 16.33 -12.39 -15.66
N LEU A 127 15.73 -11.51 -16.46
CA LEU A 127 14.62 -10.64 -16.04
C LEU A 127 13.25 -11.27 -16.18
N ILE A 128 13.09 -12.15 -17.17
CA ILE A 128 11.80 -12.70 -17.57
C ILE A 128 11.77 -14.21 -17.33
N LEU A 129 10.56 -14.74 -17.15
CA LEU A 129 10.35 -16.17 -17.03
C LEU A 129 10.62 -16.84 -18.37
N SER A 130 11.63 -17.71 -18.41
CA SER A 130 11.90 -18.53 -19.59
C SER A 130 10.78 -19.55 -19.82
N ASP A 131 10.33 -19.73 -21.06
CA ASP A 131 9.32 -20.75 -21.41
C ASP A 131 9.91 -22.17 -21.56
N LYS A 132 11.07 -22.43 -20.93
CA LYS A 132 11.64 -23.77 -20.87
C LYS A 132 10.67 -24.71 -20.13
N GLY A 133 10.21 -25.74 -20.83
CA GLY A 133 9.28 -26.72 -20.26
C GLY A 133 7.86 -26.19 -20.05
N HIS A 134 7.39 -25.28 -20.92
CA HIS A 134 6.03 -24.72 -20.89
C HIS A 134 5.72 -23.92 -19.62
N ALA A 135 6.74 -23.40 -18.94
CA ALA A 135 6.55 -22.77 -17.64
C ALA A 135 5.73 -21.47 -17.73
N ALA A 136 5.87 -20.70 -18.82
CA ALA A 136 5.06 -19.50 -19.02
C ALA A 136 3.63 -19.90 -19.38
N GLN A 137 3.45 -20.91 -20.24
CA GLN A 137 2.13 -21.44 -20.58
C GLN A 137 1.37 -21.97 -19.34
N TRP A 138 2.01 -22.82 -18.53
CA TRP A 138 1.38 -23.42 -17.34
C TRP A 138 1.06 -22.40 -16.24
N PHE A 139 1.76 -21.26 -16.22
CA PHE A 139 1.42 -20.17 -15.30
C PHE A 139 0.05 -19.55 -15.63
N TYR A 140 -0.27 -19.38 -16.91
CA TYR A 140 -1.54 -18.77 -17.34
C TYR A 140 -2.67 -19.78 -17.56
N GLU A 141 -2.36 -20.94 -18.15
CA GLU A 141 -3.35 -21.95 -18.55
C GLU A 141 -3.59 -23.01 -17.46
N GLY A 142 -2.73 -23.06 -16.45
CA GLY A 142 -2.77 -24.04 -15.38
C GLY A 142 -1.82 -25.22 -15.60
N LEU A 143 -1.35 -25.78 -14.48
CA LEU A 143 -0.44 -26.91 -14.47
C LEU A 143 -1.17 -28.22 -14.83
N PRO A 144 -0.68 -29.04 -15.77
CA PRO A 144 -1.28 -30.34 -16.06
C PRO A 144 -1.31 -31.27 -14.84
N PRO A 145 -2.33 -32.12 -14.67
CA PRO A 145 -2.43 -33.03 -13.54
C PRO A 145 -1.19 -33.92 -13.41
N GLY A 146 -0.64 -34.00 -12.19
CA GLY A 146 0.51 -34.86 -11.88
C GLY A 146 1.89 -34.30 -12.28
N GLN A 147 1.96 -33.14 -12.94
CA GLN A 147 3.23 -32.46 -13.19
C GLN A 147 3.69 -31.68 -11.94
N PRO A 148 5.00 -31.66 -11.64
CA PRO A 148 5.54 -30.79 -10.60
C PRO A 148 5.63 -29.35 -11.10
N ILE A 149 5.49 -28.38 -10.19
CA ILE A 149 5.71 -26.96 -10.50
C ILE A 149 7.18 -26.75 -10.92
N PRO A 150 7.46 -26.10 -12.06
CA PRO A 150 8.83 -25.90 -12.55
C PRO A 150 9.55 -24.76 -11.81
N TRP A 151 9.77 -24.91 -10.49
CA TRP A 151 10.34 -23.87 -9.63
C TRP A 151 11.69 -23.32 -10.12
N MET A 152 12.51 -24.16 -10.74
CA MET A 152 13.87 -23.79 -11.17
C MET A 152 13.88 -22.66 -12.20
N VAL A 153 12.86 -22.53 -13.04
CA VAL A 153 12.80 -21.42 -14.02
C VAL A 153 12.49 -20.07 -13.37
N TRP A 154 11.92 -20.07 -12.16
CA TRP A 154 11.56 -18.86 -11.43
C TRP A 154 12.70 -18.33 -10.56
N VAL A 155 13.64 -19.20 -10.15
CA VAL A 155 14.69 -18.84 -9.19
C VAL A 155 15.52 -17.64 -9.66
N VAL A 156 15.96 -17.64 -10.92
CA VAL A 156 16.83 -16.58 -11.44
C VAL A 156 16.09 -15.23 -11.56
N PRO A 157 14.92 -15.15 -12.23
CA PRO A 157 14.15 -13.90 -12.27
C PRO A 157 13.76 -13.38 -10.90
N ILE A 158 13.23 -14.25 -10.02
CA ILE A 158 12.83 -13.86 -8.68
C ILE A 158 14.03 -13.34 -7.89
N PHE A 159 15.18 -14.02 -7.94
CA PHE A 159 16.37 -13.57 -7.22
C PHE A 159 16.79 -12.15 -7.64
N TRP A 160 16.91 -11.88 -8.93
CA TRP A 160 17.36 -10.57 -9.41
C TRP A 160 16.33 -9.46 -9.13
N TRP A 161 15.04 -9.73 -9.30
CA TRP A 161 14.01 -8.76 -8.96
C TRP A 161 13.91 -8.51 -7.46
N PHE A 162 13.99 -9.54 -6.61
CA PHE A 162 13.98 -9.36 -5.16
C PHE A 162 15.27 -8.71 -4.65
N SER A 163 16.40 -8.89 -5.33
CA SER A 163 17.62 -8.12 -5.03
C SER A 163 17.40 -6.62 -5.31
N PHE A 164 16.73 -6.28 -6.42
CA PHE A 164 16.34 -4.90 -6.73
C PHE A 164 15.37 -4.34 -5.69
N PHE A 165 14.26 -5.04 -5.41
CA PHE A 165 13.26 -4.59 -4.43
C PHE A 165 13.85 -4.50 -3.01
N GLY A 166 14.69 -5.45 -2.62
CA GLY A 166 15.37 -5.44 -1.33
C GLY A 166 16.27 -4.21 -1.17
N VAL A 167 17.07 -3.88 -2.18
CA VAL A 167 17.90 -2.67 -2.17
C VAL A 167 17.04 -1.40 -2.22
N LEU A 168 15.97 -1.38 -3.00
CA LEU A 168 15.05 -0.24 -3.07
C LEU A 168 14.41 0.04 -1.70
N ILE A 169 13.87 -0.99 -1.05
CA ILE A 169 13.30 -0.90 0.30
C ILE A 169 14.36 -0.43 1.30
N PHE A 170 15.59 -0.96 1.19
CA PHE A 170 16.69 -0.55 2.05
C PHE A 170 17.07 0.93 1.85
N VAL A 171 17.12 1.43 0.61
CA VAL A 171 17.33 2.85 0.32
C VAL A 171 16.20 3.70 0.91
N CYS A 172 14.94 3.30 0.73
CA CYS A 172 13.79 3.98 1.33
C CYS A 172 13.89 3.99 2.87
N PHE A 173 14.35 2.90 3.48
CA PHE A 173 14.59 2.81 4.91
C PHE A 173 15.71 3.76 5.37
N CYS A 174 16.83 3.82 4.65
CA CYS A 174 17.91 4.76 4.91
C CYS A 174 17.45 6.22 4.81
N LEU A 175 16.66 6.55 3.78
CA LEU A 175 16.07 7.88 3.61
C LEU A 175 15.09 8.20 4.74
N ALA A 176 14.27 7.24 5.15
CA ALA A 176 13.37 7.39 6.29
C ALA A 176 14.15 7.69 7.58
N VAL A 177 15.25 6.99 7.85
CA VAL A 177 16.15 7.27 9.00
C VAL A 177 16.73 8.69 8.92
N ILE A 178 17.19 9.13 7.75
CA ILE A 178 17.76 10.47 7.56
C ILE A 178 16.70 11.55 7.81
N LEU A 179 15.49 11.37 7.31
CA LEU A 179 14.42 12.38 7.36
C LEU A 179 13.58 12.30 8.63
N ARG A 180 13.65 11.21 9.41
CA ARG A 180 12.79 10.98 10.58
C ARG A 180 12.81 12.15 11.56
N LYS A 181 13.98 12.60 12.03
CA LYS A 181 14.07 13.75 12.95
C LYS A 181 13.53 15.03 12.34
N GLN A 182 13.83 15.26 11.06
CA GLN A 182 13.32 16.43 10.36
C GLN A 182 11.79 16.45 10.36
N TRP A 183 11.15 15.33 10.02
CA TRP A 183 9.69 15.24 9.99
C TRP A 183 9.05 15.24 11.38
N VAL A 184 9.64 14.55 12.35
CA VAL A 184 9.06 14.37 13.69
C VAL A 184 9.30 15.58 14.58
N GLU A 185 10.54 16.08 14.65
CA GLU A 185 10.95 17.10 15.61
C GLU A 185 10.79 18.52 15.05
N ASN A 186 11.25 18.75 13.81
CA ASN A 186 11.26 20.08 13.21
C ASN A 186 9.93 20.42 12.53
N GLU A 187 9.37 19.49 11.76
CA GLU A 187 8.13 19.71 11.00
C GLU A 187 6.87 19.22 11.74
N LYS A 188 7.04 18.42 12.80
CA LYS A 188 5.95 17.88 13.64
C LYS A 188 4.82 17.27 12.81
N LEU A 189 5.21 16.51 11.79
CA LEU A 189 4.30 15.82 10.90
C LEU A 189 3.42 14.87 11.72
N ARG A 190 2.10 14.92 11.51
CA ARG A 190 1.17 13.96 12.11
C ARG A 190 1.21 12.66 11.31
N PHE A 191 0.96 11.54 11.98
CA PHE A 191 0.90 10.22 11.36
C PHE A 191 -0.51 9.61 11.53
N PRO A 192 -1.53 10.09 10.80
CA PRO A 192 -2.92 9.66 10.99
C PRO A 192 -3.12 8.15 10.89
N LEU A 193 -2.37 7.48 9.99
CA LEU A 193 -2.45 6.04 9.82
C LEU A 193 -1.98 5.26 11.05
N ALA A 194 -1.05 5.81 11.84
CA ALA A 194 -0.59 5.22 13.09
C ALA A 194 -1.56 5.52 14.26
N GLU A 195 -2.39 6.56 14.16
CA GLU A 195 -3.36 6.90 15.22
C GLU A 195 -4.45 5.83 15.36
N ILE A 196 -4.96 5.30 14.24
CA ILE A 196 -6.00 4.26 14.22
C ILE A 196 -5.62 3.02 15.05
N PRO A 197 -4.48 2.33 14.80
CA PRO A 197 -4.08 1.18 15.60
C PRO A 197 -3.77 1.55 17.05
N LEU A 198 -3.24 2.75 17.31
CA LEU A 198 -3.05 3.24 18.68
C LEU A 198 -4.38 3.42 19.42
N MET A 199 -5.43 3.89 18.74
CA MET A 199 -6.79 3.95 19.30
C MET A 199 -7.35 2.54 19.56
N LEU A 200 -7.12 1.57 18.67
CA LEU A 200 -7.47 0.15 18.87
C LEU A 200 -6.77 -0.46 20.09
N MET A 201 -5.57 0.03 20.41
CA MET A 201 -4.76 -0.46 21.53
C MET A 201 -5.01 0.27 22.86
N LYS A 202 -5.74 1.39 22.88
CA LYS A 202 -5.93 2.20 24.09
C LYS A 202 -7.09 1.67 24.94
N ARG A 203 -6.81 1.43 26.23
CA ARG A 203 -7.79 0.97 27.22
C ARG A 203 -7.65 1.74 28.53
N SER A 204 -8.78 2.20 29.08
CA SER A 204 -8.89 2.71 30.45
C SER A 204 -8.67 1.60 31.48
N LYS A 205 -8.15 1.95 32.66
CA LYS A 205 -7.95 1.00 33.78
C LYS A 205 -9.27 0.27 34.09
N GLY A 206 -9.21 -1.06 34.17
CA GLY A 206 -10.36 -1.93 34.45
C GLY A 206 -11.27 -2.24 33.25
N SER A 207 -11.09 -1.59 32.10
CA SER A 207 -11.89 -1.89 30.89
C SER A 207 -11.39 -3.15 30.18
N PHE A 208 -12.32 -3.97 29.68
CA PHE A 208 -12.03 -5.07 28.76
C PHE A 208 -11.97 -4.59 27.31
N LEU A 209 -12.88 -3.70 26.93
CA LEU A 209 -12.96 -3.14 25.58
C LEU A 209 -12.04 -1.93 25.40
N PRO A 210 -11.60 -1.64 24.17
CA PRO A 210 -10.99 -0.37 23.81
C PRO A 210 -11.89 0.83 24.15
N ASP A 211 -11.29 1.98 24.43
CA ASP A 211 -12.03 3.14 24.93
C ASP A 211 -13.12 3.64 23.96
N PHE A 212 -12.85 3.66 22.65
CA PHE A 212 -13.81 4.10 21.64
C PHE A 212 -15.04 3.17 21.54
N ALA A 213 -14.83 1.86 21.76
CA ALA A 213 -15.88 0.84 21.69
C ALA A 213 -16.83 0.86 22.89
N ARG A 214 -16.63 1.77 23.85
CA ARG A 214 -17.54 1.96 24.99
C ARG A 214 -18.75 2.82 24.66
N THR A 215 -18.71 3.57 23.56
CA THR A 215 -19.79 4.47 23.17
C THR A 215 -20.84 3.75 22.34
N ARG A 216 -22.13 4.05 22.55
CA ARG A 216 -23.22 3.46 21.74
C ARG A 216 -23.15 3.90 20.28
N VAL A 217 -22.68 5.12 20.03
CA VAL A 217 -22.49 5.68 18.68
C VAL A 217 -21.51 4.83 17.86
N PHE A 218 -20.43 4.35 18.49
CA PHE A 218 -19.50 3.45 17.81
C PHE A 218 -20.20 2.18 17.30
N TRP A 219 -21.01 1.53 18.12
CA TRP A 219 -21.68 0.28 17.73
C TRP A 219 -22.72 0.51 16.64
N ILE A 220 -23.42 1.64 16.64
CA ILE A 220 -24.29 2.02 15.52
C ILE A 220 -23.47 2.19 14.24
N GLY A 221 -22.36 2.93 14.30
CA GLY A 221 -21.46 3.13 13.16
C GLY A 221 -20.74 1.85 12.69
N PHE A 222 -20.55 0.87 13.56
CA PHE A 222 -19.94 -0.42 13.24
C PHE A 222 -20.95 -1.39 12.59
N PHE A 223 -22.12 -1.57 13.20
CA PHE A 223 -23.11 -2.54 12.73
C PHE A 223 -23.89 -2.05 11.50
N LEU A 224 -24.04 -0.74 11.29
CA LEU A 224 -24.77 -0.22 10.13
C LEU A 224 -24.09 -0.60 8.79
N PRO A 225 -22.79 -0.33 8.56
CA PRO A 225 -22.11 -0.79 7.35
C PRO A 225 -22.06 -2.31 7.22
N ILE A 226 -21.86 -3.04 8.33
CA ILE A 226 -21.84 -4.51 8.31
C ILE A 226 -23.19 -5.07 7.87
N ALA A 227 -24.30 -4.53 8.37
CA ALA A 227 -25.64 -4.94 7.96
C ALA A 227 -25.86 -4.71 6.45
N ILE A 228 -25.39 -3.58 5.92
CA ILE A 228 -25.46 -3.27 4.48
C ILE A 228 -24.58 -4.24 3.67
N ILE A 229 -23.36 -4.55 4.13
CA ILE A 229 -22.48 -5.52 3.47
C ILE A 229 -23.13 -6.91 3.48
N CYS A 230 -23.62 -7.39 4.63
CA CYS A 230 -24.30 -8.68 4.73
C CYS A 230 -25.55 -8.76 3.84
N TRP A 231 -26.31 -7.66 3.73
CA TRP A 231 -27.41 -7.55 2.78
C TRP A 231 -26.93 -7.70 1.33
N ASN A 232 -25.88 -6.98 0.96
CA ASN A 232 -25.32 -7.00 -0.38
C ASN A 232 -24.62 -8.32 -0.74
N ILE A 233 -24.10 -9.07 0.24
CA ILE A 233 -23.61 -10.45 0.03
C ILE A 233 -24.74 -11.34 -0.48
N SER A 234 -25.96 -11.20 0.04
CA SER A 234 -27.13 -11.94 -0.46
C SER A 234 -27.42 -11.62 -1.94
N SER A 235 -27.24 -10.37 -2.36
CA SER A 235 -27.34 -9.97 -3.78
C SER A 235 -26.27 -10.58 -4.67
N TRP A 236 -25.09 -10.91 -4.13
CA TRP A 236 -24.03 -11.58 -4.91
C TRP A 236 -24.44 -13.02 -5.26
N PHE A 237 -25.03 -13.75 -4.31
CA PHE A 237 -25.52 -15.11 -4.56
C PHE A 237 -26.83 -15.16 -5.36
N ASN A 238 -27.66 -14.11 -5.26
CA ASN A 238 -28.92 -14.02 -5.98
C ASN A 238 -29.08 -12.64 -6.65
N PRO A 239 -28.88 -12.55 -7.98
CA PRO A 239 -28.99 -11.29 -8.72
C PRO A 239 -30.37 -10.62 -8.64
N LEU A 240 -31.44 -11.36 -8.30
CA LEU A 240 -32.79 -10.81 -8.13
C LEU A 240 -32.97 -10.13 -6.77
N PHE A 241 -32.05 -10.34 -5.83
CA PHE A 241 -32.12 -9.73 -4.50
C PHE A 241 -31.58 -8.30 -4.54
N PRO A 242 -32.36 -7.29 -4.12
CA PRO A 242 -32.02 -5.89 -4.33
C PRO A 242 -30.74 -5.50 -3.59
N ASN A 243 -29.85 -4.78 -4.28
CA ASN A 243 -28.61 -4.27 -3.69
C ASN A 243 -28.83 -2.87 -3.08
N ILE A 244 -28.15 -2.57 -1.98
CA ILE A 244 -28.06 -1.23 -1.41
C ILE A 244 -26.78 -0.54 -1.96
N PRO A 245 -26.89 0.49 -2.82
CA PRO A 245 -25.77 1.07 -3.57
C PRO A 245 -24.87 2.00 -2.73
N LEU A 246 -24.82 1.83 -1.40
CA LEU A 246 -23.96 2.62 -0.50
C LEU A 246 -22.50 2.15 -0.50
N ILE A 247 -22.25 0.90 -0.94
CA ILE A 247 -20.95 0.23 -0.78
C ILE A 247 -20.46 -0.42 -2.09
N VAL A 248 -21.33 -0.63 -3.10
CA VAL A 248 -21.00 -1.44 -4.28
C VAL A 248 -21.39 -0.76 -5.60
N GLY A 249 -20.43 -0.69 -6.54
CA GLY A 249 -20.68 -0.59 -7.99
C GLY A 249 -20.29 0.73 -8.66
N TYR A 250 -19.21 0.75 -9.45
CA TYR A 250 -18.84 1.87 -10.33
C TYR A 250 -19.96 2.29 -11.31
N ASN A 251 -20.85 1.36 -11.67
CA ASN A 251 -21.87 1.56 -12.69
C ASN A 251 -23.22 2.09 -12.17
N THR A 252 -23.38 2.24 -10.85
CA THR A 252 -24.65 2.66 -10.22
C THR A 252 -24.63 4.12 -9.76
N PHE A 253 -23.50 4.82 -9.88
CA PHE A 253 -23.37 6.19 -9.38
C PHE A 253 -23.79 7.24 -10.41
N PRO A 254 -24.48 8.31 -9.97
CA PRO A 254 -24.86 9.40 -10.86
C PRO A 254 -23.61 10.05 -11.46
N ARG A 255 -23.59 10.09 -12.79
CA ARG A 255 -22.58 10.78 -13.60
C ARG A 255 -23.08 12.18 -13.87
N ILE A 256 -22.38 13.17 -13.34
CA ILE A 256 -22.73 14.57 -13.55
C ILE A 256 -21.84 15.10 -14.68
N VAL A 257 -22.46 15.50 -15.78
CA VAL A 257 -21.76 16.14 -16.91
C VAL A 257 -22.14 17.61 -16.91
N ILE A 258 -21.14 18.48 -16.73
CA ILE A 258 -21.37 19.93 -16.68
C ILE A 258 -21.83 20.46 -18.04
N ALA A 259 -21.15 20.04 -19.11
CA ALA A 259 -21.49 20.39 -20.49
C ALA A 259 -20.84 19.40 -21.46
N THR A 260 -21.26 19.40 -22.73
CA THR A 260 -20.64 18.58 -23.78
C THR A 260 -19.12 18.80 -23.82
N GLY A 261 -18.32 17.74 -23.91
CA GLY A 261 -16.86 17.82 -23.94
C GLY A 261 -16.17 18.04 -22.58
N TYR A 262 -16.91 18.14 -21.48
CA TYR A 262 -16.33 18.12 -20.13
C TYR A 262 -16.26 16.68 -19.60
N PRO A 263 -15.23 16.33 -18.79
CA PRO A 263 -15.17 15.04 -18.12
C PRO A 263 -16.39 14.78 -17.21
N GLU A 264 -16.76 13.51 -17.08
CA GLU A 264 -17.82 13.09 -16.16
C GLU A 264 -17.35 13.22 -14.70
N ILE A 265 -18.21 13.79 -13.85
CA ILE A 265 -18.00 13.82 -12.40
C ILE A 265 -18.71 12.62 -11.78
N PHE A 266 -17.94 11.79 -11.08
CA PHE A 266 -18.45 10.63 -10.36
C PHE A 266 -18.87 11.04 -8.93
N ALA A 267 -20.18 11.23 -8.73
CA ALA A 267 -20.72 11.49 -7.40
C ALA A 267 -20.95 10.18 -6.65
N LYS A 268 -19.88 9.63 -6.07
CA LYS A 268 -19.89 8.42 -5.24
C LYS A 268 -19.90 8.78 -3.76
N ILE A 269 -20.90 8.29 -3.02
CA ILE A 269 -20.84 8.22 -1.56
C ILE A 269 -20.18 6.90 -1.20
N ASP A 270 -18.96 6.98 -0.66
CA ASP A 270 -18.21 5.80 -0.23
C ASP A 270 -18.15 5.73 1.30
N ALA A 271 -18.82 4.71 1.86
CA ALA A 271 -18.85 4.48 3.30
C ALA A 271 -17.46 4.26 3.92
N TYR A 272 -16.48 3.78 3.14
CA TYR A 272 -15.10 3.61 3.60
C TYR A 272 -14.34 4.94 3.64
N VAL A 273 -14.63 5.88 2.75
CA VAL A 273 -13.95 7.17 2.66
C VAL A 273 -14.44 8.15 3.74
N ILE A 274 -15.73 8.09 4.11
CA ILE A 274 -16.34 9.01 5.10
C ILE A 274 -15.55 9.05 6.43
N PRO A 275 -15.18 7.92 7.07
CA PRO A 275 -14.36 7.94 8.29
C PRO A 275 -12.99 8.59 8.10
N PHE A 276 -12.30 8.35 6.98
CA PHE A 276 -11.02 9.00 6.70
C PHE A 276 -11.20 10.50 6.47
N ALA A 277 -12.26 10.90 5.77
CA ALA A 277 -12.60 12.30 5.57
C ALA A 277 -12.86 13.01 6.92
N PHE A 278 -13.59 12.37 7.84
CA PHE A 278 -13.84 12.90 9.18
C PHE A 278 -12.56 13.15 10.00
N LEU A 279 -11.54 12.29 9.83
CA LEU A 279 -10.24 12.44 10.51
C LEU A 279 -9.31 13.46 9.82
N THR A 280 -9.67 13.91 8.61
CA THR A 280 -8.86 14.81 7.80
C THR A 280 -9.18 16.27 8.13
N ARG A 281 -8.17 17.14 8.06
CA ARG A 281 -8.38 18.58 8.31
C ARG A 281 -9.27 19.21 7.22
N MET A 282 -10.09 20.18 7.62
CA MET A 282 -11.04 20.88 6.75
C MET A 282 -10.40 21.57 5.53
N ASP A 283 -9.20 22.12 5.68
CA ASP A 283 -8.45 22.76 4.59
C ASP A 283 -8.01 21.75 3.52
N VAL A 284 -7.62 20.55 3.94
CA VAL A 284 -7.29 19.44 3.03
C VAL A 284 -8.56 18.95 2.32
N LEU A 285 -9.66 18.74 3.06
CA LEU A 285 -10.94 18.34 2.47
C LEU A 285 -11.43 19.34 1.42
N PHE A 286 -11.35 20.64 1.73
CA PHE A 286 -11.71 21.70 0.77
C PHE A 286 -10.85 21.62 -0.49
N SER A 287 -9.53 21.48 -0.33
CA SER A 287 -8.59 21.40 -1.44
C SER A 287 -8.91 20.24 -2.38
N VAL A 288 -9.22 19.05 -1.86
CA VAL A 288 -9.45 17.84 -2.68
C VAL A 288 -10.58 18.05 -3.69
N TRP A 289 -11.78 18.46 -3.24
CA TRP A 289 -12.90 18.62 -4.17
C TRP A 289 -12.76 19.88 -5.03
N PHE A 290 -12.22 20.97 -4.48
CA PHE A 290 -12.04 22.23 -5.21
C PHE A 290 -11.08 22.06 -6.38
N PHE A 291 -9.89 21.48 -6.15
CA PHE A 291 -8.91 21.26 -7.22
C PHE A 291 -9.35 20.18 -8.20
N TYR A 292 -10.14 19.19 -7.75
CA TYR A 292 -10.77 18.22 -8.66
C TYR A 292 -11.74 18.92 -9.63
N LEU A 293 -12.63 19.79 -9.15
CA LEU A 293 -13.53 20.55 -10.02
C LEU A 293 -12.77 21.51 -10.95
N LEU A 294 -11.71 22.15 -10.44
CA LEU A 294 -10.84 22.98 -11.27
C LEU A 294 -10.19 22.18 -12.41
N ALA A 295 -9.75 20.95 -12.12
CA ALA A 295 -9.19 20.05 -13.12
C ALA A 295 -10.24 19.63 -14.16
N VAL A 296 -11.47 19.33 -13.75
CA VAL A 296 -12.60 19.04 -14.67
C VAL A 296 -12.87 20.23 -15.58
N LEU A 297 -12.87 21.46 -15.02
CA LEU A 297 -13.06 22.68 -15.81
C LEU A 297 -11.92 22.88 -16.82
N GLN A 298 -10.67 22.70 -16.40
CA GLN A 298 -9.49 22.83 -17.26
C GLN A 298 -9.54 21.83 -18.43
N VAL A 299 -9.77 20.55 -18.14
CA VAL A 299 -9.79 19.50 -19.18
C VAL A 299 -10.99 19.69 -20.12
N GLY A 300 -12.15 20.11 -19.59
CA GLY A 300 -13.29 20.46 -20.43
C GLY A 300 -13.01 21.64 -21.37
N LEU A 301 -12.29 22.67 -20.90
CA LEU A 301 -11.84 23.77 -21.76
C LEU A 301 -10.88 23.27 -22.85
N PHE A 302 -9.92 22.40 -22.51
CA PHE A 302 -9.00 21.80 -23.49
C PHE A 302 -9.74 21.01 -24.56
N SER A 303 -10.69 20.17 -24.16
CA SER A 303 -11.53 19.40 -25.09
C SER A 303 -12.38 20.31 -25.99
N ARG A 304 -12.87 21.44 -25.47
CA ARG A 304 -13.65 22.41 -26.26
C ARG A 304 -12.84 23.15 -27.31
N VAL A 305 -11.57 23.42 -27.05
CA VAL A 305 -10.67 24.07 -28.01
C VAL A 305 -9.92 23.06 -28.90
N GLY A 306 -10.12 21.77 -28.68
CA GLY A 306 -9.45 20.70 -29.43
C GLY A 306 -7.98 20.48 -29.03
N TYR A 307 -7.57 20.92 -27.84
CA TYR A 307 -6.22 20.74 -27.34
C TYR A 307 -6.09 19.41 -26.57
N SER A 308 -5.11 18.57 -26.92
CA SER A 308 -4.79 17.33 -26.21
C SER A 308 -3.28 17.10 -26.18
N ILE A 309 -2.77 16.64 -25.03
CA ILE A 309 -1.35 16.37 -24.79
C ILE A 309 -1.03 14.87 -25.02
N GLY A 310 -2.04 14.02 -25.13
CA GLY A 310 -1.89 12.59 -25.31
C GLY A 310 -2.98 11.80 -24.60
N THR A 311 -2.75 10.50 -24.46
CA THR A 311 -3.65 9.60 -23.74
C THR A 311 -3.38 9.67 -22.24
N ALA A 312 -4.45 9.71 -21.46
CA ALA A 312 -4.34 9.59 -20.01
C ALA A 312 -3.70 8.25 -19.64
N ASP A 313 -2.78 8.26 -18.69
CA ASP A 313 -2.32 7.05 -18.02
C ASP A 313 -3.35 6.70 -16.92
N PRO A 314 -4.02 5.53 -17.01
CA PRO A 314 -5.02 5.09 -16.04
C PRO A 314 -4.56 5.12 -14.58
N TRP A 315 -3.25 5.07 -14.34
CA TRP A 315 -2.65 5.04 -13.01
C TRP A 315 -2.26 6.40 -12.47
N SER A 316 -2.34 7.45 -13.28
CA SER A 316 -1.93 8.80 -12.90
C SER A 316 -3.11 9.74 -12.69
N SER A 317 -3.98 9.88 -13.68
CA SER A 317 -5.06 10.86 -13.70
C SER A 317 -6.05 10.54 -14.81
N PHE A 318 -7.22 11.17 -14.76
CA PHE A 318 -8.26 11.00 -15.79
C PHE A 318 -7.92 11.71 -17.11
N ASP A 319 -6.90 12.58 -17.13
CA ASP A 319 -6.40 13.27 -18.32
C ASP A 319 -4.86 13.39 -18.28
N ALA A 320 -4.22 13.43 -19.45
CA ALA A 320 -2.77 13.56 -19.54
C ALA A 320 -2.25 14.90 -18.98
N ALA A 321 -2.97 16.00 -19.20
CA ALA A 321 -2.53 17.31 -18.75
C ALA A 321 -2.56 17.42 -17.23
N THR A 322 -3.58 16.88 -16.58
CA THR A 322 -3.67 16.82 -15.12
C THR A 322 -2.60 15.91 -14.55
N GLY A 323 -2.28 14.79 -15.21
CA GLY A 323 -1.16 13.92 -14.85
C GLY A 323 0.18 14.66 -14.82
N TRP A 324 0.52 15.40 -15.88
CA TRP A 324 1.76 16.20 -15.94
C TRP A 324 1.78 17.34 -14.91
N GLN A 325 0.64 17.98 -14.64
CA GLN A 325 0.53 18.99 -13.59
C GLN A 325 0.75 18.41 -12.19
N SER A 326 0.15 17.25 -11.90
CA SER A 326 0.36 16.53 -10.64
C SER A 326 1.82 16.14 -10.46
N PHE A 327 2.49 15.69 -11.53
CA PHE A 327 3.93 15.40 -11.51
C PHE A 327 4.78 16.66 -11.24
N GLY A 328 4.48 17.77 -11.90
CA GLY A 328 5.14 19.06 -11.64
C GLY A 328 4.95 19.54 -10.20
N GLY A 329 3.73 19.42 -9.67
CA GLY A 329 3.44 19.72 -8.26
C GLY A 329 4.23 18.84 -7.30
N PHE A 330 4.31 17.54 -7.58
CA PHE A 330 5.13 16.60 -6.81
C PHE A 330 6.62 16.98 -6.82
N LEU A 331 7.19 17.33 -7.97
CA LEU A 331 8.59 17.79 -8.07
C LEU A 331 8.84 19.04 -7.23
N VAL A 332 7.93 20.02 -7.27
CA VAL A 332 8.04 21.23 -6.44
C VAL A 332 8.02 20.86 -4.95
N LEU A 333 7.15 19.95 -4.53
CA LEU A 333 7.10 19.48 -3.13
C LEU A 333 8.39 18.78 -2.71
N VAL A 334 8.97 17.95 -3.57
CA VAL A 334 10.26 17.27 -3.30
C VAL A 334 11.39 18.29 -3.16
N VAL A 335 11.53 19.21 -4.11
CA VAL A 335 12.56 20.27 -4.07
C VAL A 335 12.38 21.17 -2.86
N TRP A 336 11.14 21.56 -2.56
CA TRP A 336 10.81 22.35 -1.37
C TRP A 336 11.13 21.61 -0.08
N GLY A 337 10.83 20.31 0.00
CA GLY A 337 11.18 19.46 1.13
C GLY A 337 12.69 19.41 1.37
N PHE A 338 13.49 19.21 0.31
CA PHE A 338 14.95 19.29 0.41
C PHE A 338 15.44 20.68 0.83
N TRP A 339 14.82 21.73 0.31
CA TRP A 339 15.15 23.11 0.70
C TRP A 339 14.89 23.35 2.19
N MET A 340 13.74 22.93 2.71
CA MET A 340 13.40 23.05 4.13
C MET A 340 14.35 22.22 5.01
N ALA A 341 14.69 21.01 4.58
CA ALA A 341 15.58 20.11 5.30
C ALA A 341 17.09 20.43 5.15
N ARG A 342 17.47 21.44 4.34
CA ARG A 342 18.88 21.69 3.95
C ARG A 342 19.87 21.79 5.12
N ARG A 343 19.47 22.38 6.25
CA ARG A 343 20.32 22.52 7.44
C ARG A 343 20.54 21.16 8.11
N HIS A 344 19.46 20.40 8.27
CA HIS A 344 19.51 19.03 8.80
C HIS A 344 20.35 18.12 7.90
N LEU A 345 20.09 18.11 6.59
CA LEU A 345 20.84 17.30 5.62
C LEU A 345 22.33 17.63 5.58
N LYS A 346 22.70 18.92 5.66
CA LYS A 346 24.10 19.34 5.75
C LYS A 346 24.79 18.78 6.99
N ASN A 347 24.10 18.79 8.13
CA ASN A 347 24.65 18.28 9.38
C ASN A 347 24.77 16.74 9.35
N VAL A 348 23.77 16.03 8.81
CA VAL A 348 23.81 14.57 8.60
C VAL A 348 24.99 14.19 7.71
N LEU A 349 25.20 14.90 6.60
CA LEU A 349 26.31 14.65 5.69
C LEU A 349 27.67 14.92 6.36
N ARG A 350 27.78 16.02 7.13
CA ARG A 350 28.99 16.31 7.91
C ARG A 350 29.30 15.18 8.89
N LYS A 351 28.30 14.70 9.64
CA LYS A 351 28.46 13.58 10.56
C LYS A 351 28.87 12.28 9.85
N ALA A 352 28.26 11.98 8.70
CA ALA A 352 28.61 10.80 7.91
C ALA A 352 30.06 10.81 7.39
N LEU A 353 30.57 11.98 6.98
CA LEU A 353 31.91 12.13 6.39
C LEU A 353 33.03 12.36 7.42
N SER A 354 32.77 13.16 8.46
CA SER A 354 33.79 13.62 9.42
C SER A 354 33.67 13.02 10.80
N GLY A 355 32.62 12.23 11.08
CA GLY A 355 32.42 11.59 12.39
C GLY A 355 32.13 12.56 13.53
N THR A 356 31.81 13.83 13.23
CA THR A 356 31.50 14.86 14.22
C THR A 356 30.28 14.48 15.08
N THR A 357 30.35 14.78 16.38
CA THR A 357 29.29 14.51 17.36
C THR A 357 28.21 15.61 17.44
N ASP A 358 28.18 16.54 16.49
CA ASP A 358 27.27 17.71 16.47
C ASP A 358 25.77 17.35 16.48
N ILE A 359 25.42 16.16 15.98
CA ILE A 359 24.06 15.62 16.07
C ILE A 359 24.11 14.28 16.77
N ASP A 360 23.16 14.03 17.65
CA ASP A 360 22.95 12.72 18.25
C ASP A 360 22.10 11.83 17.33
N ASP A 361 22.55 10.60 17.05
CA ASP A 361 21.82 9.58 16.29
C ASP A 361 21.60 8.28 17.09
N THR A 362 21.78 8.29 18.41
CA THR A 362 21.64 7.08 19.25
C THR A 362 20.21 6.54 19.30
N GLU A 363 19.21 7.39 19.08
CA GLU A 363 17.79 7.00 19.02
C GLU A 363 17.35 6.60 17.60
N GLU A 364 18.24 6.68 16.60
CA GLU A 364 17.93 6.23 15.25
C GLU A 364 18.11 4.73 15.09
N LEU A 365 17.36 4.14 14.15
CA LEU A 365 17.46 2.72 13.84
C LEU A 365 18.80 2.35 13.19
N LEU A 366 19.43 3.30 12.49
CA LEU A 366 20.75 3.18 11.91
C LEU A 366 21.53 4.46 12.18
N SER A 367 22.84 4.35 12.36
CA SER A 367 23.69 5.54 12.37
C SER A 367 23.56 6.31 11.05
N TYR A 368 23.69 7.64 11.10
CA TYR A 368 23.62 8.47 9.90
C TYR A 368 24.70 8.13 8.88
N ARG A 369 25.86 7.63 9.33
CA ARG A 369 26.90 7.15 8.42
C ARG A 369 26.44 5.94 7.61
N VAL A 370 25.83 4.95 8.25
CA VAL A 370 25.30 3.76 7.57
C VAL A 370 24.13 4.13 6.67
N ALA A 371 23.24 5.02 7.12
CA ALA A 371 22.11 5.47 6.29
C ALA A 371 22.58 6.22 5.04
N VAL A 372 23.55 7.14 5.14
CA VAL A 372 24.08 7.86 3.97
C VAL A 372 24.80 6.91 3.01
N LEU A 373 25.68 6.04 3.52
CA LEU A 373 26.39 5.07 2.68
C LEU A 373 25.43 4.06 2.04
N GLY A 374 24.42 3.60 2.79
CA GLY A 374 23.36 2.71 2.30
C GLY A 374 22.56 3.35 1.18
N THR A 375 22.20 4.63 1.30
CA THR A 375 21.55 5.38 0.22
C THR A 375 22.45 5.48 -1.01
N VAL A 376 23.72 5.87 -0.87
CA VAL A 376 24.63 6.06 -2.02
C VAL A 376 24.92 4.73 -2.73
N LEU A 377 25.31 3.70 -1.99
CA LEU A 377 25.62 2.38 -2.56
C LEU A 377 24.36 1.69 -3.11
N GLY A 378 23.23 1.84 -2.43
CA GLY A 378 21.95 1.31 -2.88
C GLY A 378 21.50 1.97 -4.17
N VAL A 379 21.52 3.30 -4.25
CA VAL A 379 21.19 4.03 -5.49
C VAL A 379 22.12 3.65 -6.63
N PHE A 380 23.43 3.53 -6.38
CA PHE A 380 24.38 3.07 -7.38
C PHE A 380 24.04 1.66 -7.88
N TYR A 381 23.71 0.73 -6.97
CA TYR A 381 23.27 -0.61 -7.34
C TYR A 381 21.98 -0.59 -8.16
N LEU A 382 20.99 0.22 -7.79
CA LEU A 382 19.73 0.34 -8.54
C LEU A 382 19.98 0.85 -9.96
N PHE A 383 20.84 1.85 -10.13
CA PHE A 383 21.23 2.34 -11.47
C PHE A 383 21.99 1.27 -12.26
N TRP A 384 22.92 0.57 -11.64
CA TRP A 384 23.64 -0.52 -12.28
C TRP A 384 22.70 -1.64 -12.71
N TRP A 385 21.75 -2.02 -11.85
CA TRP A 385 20.75 -3.03 -12.14
C TRP A 385 19.87 -2.60 -13.31
N LEU A 386 19.36 -1.36 -13.31
CA LEU A 386 18.54 -0.80 -14.39
C LEU A 386 19.30 -0.64 -15.71
N HIS A 387 20.62 -0.47 -15.67
CA HIS A 387 21.45 -0.41 -16.86
C HIS A 387 21.77 -1.79 -17.44
N ARG A 388 21.76 -2.83 -16.59
CA ARG A 388 21.97 -4.22 -17.00
C ARG A 388 20.67 -4.89 -17.44
N ALA A 389 19.56 -4.49 -16.83
CA ALA A 389 18.21 -4.83 -17.26
C ALA A 389 17.92 -4.19 -18.61
#